data_AF-A0A948VT28-F1
#
_entry.id   AF-A0A948VT28-F1
#
_cell.length_a   1.000
_cell.length_b   1.000
_cell.length_c   1.000
_cell.angle_alpha   90.00
_cell.angle_beta   90.00
_cell.angle_gamma   90.00
#
_symmetry.space_group_name_H-M   'P 1'
#
loop_
_entity.id
_entity.type
_entity.pdbx_description
1 polymer ?
#
loop_
_entity_poly.entity_id
_entity_poly.type
_entity_poly.pdbx_seq_one_letter_code
_entity_poly.pdbx_strand_id
1 'polypeptide(L)'
;MTDNEVCCPFAVPQMSDPSRRKIYEYLFTHGEKTVADITKILKLKQPTISYHLKGMKKEGLLASRKEGREAYYRVKLLCPERGSCFGI
;
A
#
# COMPACT_ATOMS: atom_id res chain seq x y z
N MET A 1 -8.52 -23.61 -11.18
CA MET A 1 -8.63 -23.43 -9.72
C MET A 1 -7.49 -22.57 -9.21
N THR A 2 -7.61 -21.27 -9.45
CA THR A 2 -7.20 -20.20 -8.55
C THR A 2 -8.19 -19.10 -8.89
N ASP A 3 -9.36 -19.24 -8.29
CA ASP A 3 -10.34 -18.18 -8.24
C ASP A 3 -9.68 -17.04 -7.46
N ASN A 4 -9.10 -16.12 -8.22
CA ASN A 4 -8.46 -14.91 -7.72
C ASN A 4 -9.35 -13.77 -8.19
N GLU A 5 -10.59 -13.78 -7.69
CA GLU A 5 -11.51 -12.67 -7.74
C GLU A 5 -10.85 -11.47 -7.06
N VAL A 6 -10.27 -10.58 -7.86
CA VAL A 6 -9.74 -9.29 -7.40
C VAL A 6 -10.68 -8.21 -7.91
N CYS A 7 -11.75 -7.90 -7.16
CA CYS A 7 -12.46 -6.64 -7.39
C CYS A 7 -11.53 -5.50 -6.98
N CYS A 8 -11.36 -4.56 -7.90
CA CYS A 8 -10.40 -3.46 -7.78
C CYS A 8 -10.54 -2.73 -6.44
N PRO A 9 -9.44 -2.53 -5.68
CA PRO A 9 -9.45 -1.78 -4.43
C PRO A 9 -9.71 -0.26 -4.62
N PHE A 10 -10.15 0.21 -5.78
CA PHE A 10 -10.64 1.60 -5.88
C PHE A 10 -11.89 1.86 -5.02
N ALA A 11 -12.52 0.80 -4.50
CA ALA A 11 -13.57 0.86 -3.49
C ALA A 11 -13.07 0.67 -2.03
N VAL A 12 -11.76 0.66 -1.72
CA VAL A 12 -11.36 0.75 -0.31
C VAL A 12 -11.45 2.20 0.15
N PRO A 13 -12.32 2.55 1.13
CA PRO A 13 -12.33 3.87 1.79
C PRO A 13 -10.96 4.27 2.38
N GLN A 14 -10.01 3.33 2.44
CA GLN A 14 -8.66 3.52 2.91
C GLN A 14 -7.79 4.36 1.96
N MET A 15 -8.09 4.46 0.66
CA MET A 15 -7.39 5.35 -0.29
C MET A 15 -7.97 6.78 -0.31
N SER A 16 -9.00 7.05 0.51
CA SER A 16 -9.53 8.39 0.74
C SER A 16 -8.60 9.26 1.58
N ASP A 17 -7.74 8.65 2.41
CA ASP A 17 -6.74 9.41 3.16
C ASP A 17 -5.57 9.83 2.23
N PRO A 18 -5.27 11.14 2.14
CA PRO A 18 -4.25 11.65 1.22
C PRO A 18 -2.85 11.16 1.58
N SER A 19 -2.57 10.84 2.84
CA SER A 19 -1.27 10.31 3.26
C SER A 19 -1.08 8.88 2.76
N ARG A 20 -2.11 8.04 2.87
CA ARG A 20 -2.09 6.66 2.36
C ARG A 20 -1.92 6.62 0.85
N ARG A 21 -2.62 7.50 0.12
CA ARG A 21 -2.43 7.64 -1.34
C ARG A 21 -0.98 7.97 -1.69
N LYS A 22 -0.39 8.96 -1.02
CA LYS A 22 1.02 9.35 -1.25
C LYS A 22 2.00 8.22 -0.91
N ILE A 23 1.76 7.47 0.17
CA ILE A 23 2.60 6.29 0.51
C ILE A 23 2.50 5.25 -0.60
N TYR A 24 1.29 4.96 -1.07
CA TYR A 24 1.06 3.99 -2.14
C TYR A 24 1.74 4.40 -3.45
N GLU A 25 1.51 5.63 -3.92
CA GLU A 25 2.14 6.18 -5.14
C GLU A 25 3.66 6.17 -5.06
N TYR A 26 4.21 6.53 -3.91
CA TYR A 26 5.65 6.51 -3.67
C TYR A 26 6.22 5.09 -3.77
N LEU A 27 5.62 4.11 -3.09
CA LEU A 27 6.03 2.70 -3.15
C LEU A 27 5.79 2.05 -4.51
N PHE A 28 4.74 2.47 -5.22
CA PHE A 28 4.46 2.02 -6.57
C PHE A 28 5.56 2.47 -7.55
N THR A 29 5.99 3.73 -7.43
CA THR A 29 6.98 4.33 -8.31
C THR A 29 8.42 3.91 -7.98
N HIS A 30 8.75 3.78 -6.69
CA HIS A 30 10.12 3.57 -6.22
C HIS A 30 10.41 2.14 -5.75
N GLY A 31 9.42 1.25 -5.81
CA GLY A 31 9.53 -0.13 -5.35
C GLY A 31 9.52 -0.25 -3.82
N GLU A 32 10.21 -1.27 -3.30
CA GLU A 32 10.23 -1.53 -1.86
C GLU A 32 11.07 -0.49 -1.09
N LYS A 33 10.51 0.03 0.01
CA LYS A 33 11.17 1.05 0.85
C LYS A 33 10.97 0.81 2.33
N THR A 34 11.91 1.31 3.14
CA THR A 34 11.81 1.23 4.60
C THR A 34 10.85 2.30 5.15
N VAL A 35 10.41 2.12 6.40
CA VAL A 35 9.63 3.15 7.10
C VAL A 35 10.40 4.47 7.18
N ALA A 36 11.73 4.42 7.36
CA ALA A 36 12.58 5.60 7.44
C ALA A 36 12.60 6.39 6.11
N ASP A 37 12.75 5.69 4.98
CA ASP A 37 12.71 6.30 3.65
C ASP A 37 11.38 6.98 3.37
N ILE A 38 10.27 6.28 3.67
CA ILE A 38 8.92 6.81 3.47
C ILE A 38 8.68 8.04 4.36
N THR A 39 9.18 8.01 5.60
CA THR A 39 9.11 9.13 6.56
C THR A 39 9.87 10.34 6.05
N LYS A 40 11.08 10.13 5.52
CA LYS A 40 11.94 11.19 4.99
C LYS A 40 11.31 11.90 3.79
N ILE A 41 10.67 11.15 2.89
CA ILE A 41 10.07 11.72 1.69
C ILE A 41 8.73 12.40 1.96
N LEU A 42 7.85 11.75 2.72
CA LEU A 42 6.51 12.29 2.96
C LEU A 42 6.47 13.39 4.02
N LYS A 43 7.58 13.63 4.74
CA LYS A 43 7.69 14.62 5.82
C LYS A 43 6.60 14.48 6.89
N LEU A 44 6.06 13.28 7.05
CA LEU A 44 5.11 12.93 8.10
C LEU A 44 5.86 12.34 9.30
N LYS A 45 5.23 12.36 10.47
CA LYS A 45 5.80 11.71 11.66
C LYS A 45 5.81 10.19 11.47
N GLN A 46 6.92 9.54 11.83
CA GLN A 46 7.07 8.08 11.80
C GLN A 46 5.90 7.29 12.44
N PRO A 47 5.34 7.69 13.62
CA PRO A 47 4.17 6.99 14.18
C PRO A 47 2.94 7.03 13.26
N THR A 48 2.69 8.16 12.59
CA THR A 48 1.60 8.31 11.62
C THR A 48 1.81 7.40 10.41
N ILE A 49 3.03 7.36 9.88
CA ILE A 49 3.35 6.47 8.75
C ILE A 49 3.21 5.00 9.15
N SER A 50 3.75 4.61 10.30
CA SER A 50 3.67 3.23 10.80
C SER A 50 2.21 2.79 10.99
N TYR A 51 1.35 3.68 11.49
CA TYR A 51 -0.09 3.43 11.59
C TYR A 51 -0.73 3.19 10.22
N HIS A 52 -0.46 4.05 9.23
CA HIS A 52 -0.98 3.90 7.87
C HIS A 52 -0.46 2.64 7.18
N LEU A 53 0.84 2.34 7.28
CA LEU A 53 1.45 1.15 6.71
C LEU A 53 0.87 -0.13 7.29
N LYS A 54 0.64 -0.19 8.61
CA LYS A 54 -0.02 -1.32 9.27
C LYS A 54 -1.45 -1.50 8.77
N GLY A 55 -2.21 -0.41 8.66
CA GLY A 55 -3.56 -0.43 8.10
C GLY A 55 -3.57 -0.97 6.68
N MET A 56 -2.81 -0.36 5.77
CA MET A 56 -2.74 -0.79 4.36
C MET A 56 -2.22 -2.21 4.19
N LYS A 57 -1.29 -2.67 5.06
CA LYS A 57 -0.84 -4.06 5.08
C LYS A 57 -1.96 -5.02 5.50
N LYS A 58 -2.72 -4.68 6.56
CA LYS A 58 -3.83 -5.51 7.06
C LYS A 58 -4.88 -5.73 5.97
N GLU A 59 -5.14 -4.71 5.18
CA GLU A 59 -6.08 -4.74 4.04
C GLU A 59 -5.48 -5.38 2.77
N GLY A 60 -4.23 -5.85 2.80
CA GLY A 60 -3.60 -6.52 1.67
C GLY A 60 -3.09 -5.62 0.54
N LEU A 61 -3.15 -4.30 0.69
CA LEU A 61 -2.62 -3.33 -0.29
C LEU A 61 -1.09 -3.38 -0.35
N LEU A 62 -0.44 -3.54 0.80
CA LEU A 62 1.01 -3.60 0.94
C LEU A 62 1.48 -4.97 1.43
N ALA A 63 2.61 -5.40 0.92
CA ALA A 63 3.40 -6.48 1.52
C ALA A 63 4.55 -5.89 2.33
N SER A 64 4.92 -6.56 3.41
CA SER A 64 6.10 -6.20 4.21
C SER A 64 7.10 -7.34 4.25
N ARG A 65 8.37 -7.05 4.01
CA ARG A 65 9.50 -7.96 4.17
C ARG A 65 10.39 -7.43 5.29
N LYS A 66 10.84 -8.30 6.20
CA LYS A 66 11.84 -7.93 7.19
C LYS A 66 13.21 -8.34 6.67
N GLU A 67 14.16 -7.42 6.71
CA GLU A 67 15.56 -7.70 6.43
C GLU A 67 16.41 -7.09 7.54
N GLY A 68 17.08 -7.95 8.30
CA GLY A 68 17.80 -7.56 9.51
C GLY A 68 16.90 -6.88 10.54
N ARG A 69 17.21 -5.61 10.85
CA ARG A 69 16.47 -4.78 11.81
C ARG A 69 15.38 -3.93 11.17
N GLU A 70 15.29 -3.91 9.84
CA GLU A 70 14.42 -3.00 9.10
C GLU A 70 13.25 -3.74 8.43
N ALA A 71 12.13 -3.03 8.33
CA ALA A 71 10.94 -3.51 7.64
C ALA A 71 10.77 -2.73 6.33
N TYR A 72 10.82 -3.48 5.24
CA TYR A 72 10.62 -3.02 3.88
C TYR A 72 9.16 -3.23 3.49
N TYR A 73 8.56 -2.22 2.88
CA TYR A 73 7.18 -2.24 2.40
C TYR A 73 7.18 -2.10 0.90
N ARG A 74 6.33 -2.88 0.23
CA ARG A 74 6.12 -2.84 -1.21
C ARG A 74 4.64 -2.92 -1.55
N VAL A 75 4.25 -2.38 -2.69
CA VAL A 75 2.89 -2.56 -3.22
C VAL A 75 2.69 -4.03 -3.59
N LYS A 76 1.57 -4.61 -3.12
CA LYS A 76 1.20 -6.01 -3.43
C LYS A 76 0.16 -6.08 -4.55
N LEU A 77 -0.86 -5.23 -4.50
CA LEU A 77 -1.91 -5.16 -5.50
C LEU A 77 -1.54 -4.10 -6.55
N LEU A 78 -1.24 -4.55 -7.76
CA LEU A 78 -1.21 -3.74 -8.97
C LEU A 78 -2.62 -3.79 -9.55
N CYS A 79 -3.29 -2.65 -9.72
CA CYS A 79 -4.57 -2.61 -10.44
C CYS A 79 -4.23 -2.55 -11.94
N PRO A 80 -4.40 -3.62 -12.73
CA PRO A 80 -4.21 -3.52 -14.16
C PRO A 80 -5.45 -2.83 -14.74
N GLU A 81 -5.26 -1.59 -15.15
CA GLU A 81 -6.09 -0.82 -16.06
C GLU A 81 -7.19 -1.58 -16.85
N ARG A 82 -8.44 -1.09 -16.69
CA ARG A 82 -9.64 -1.29 -17.52
C ARG A 82 -10.26 -2.71 -17.58
N GLY A 83 -10.86 -3.15 -16.48
CA GLY A 83 -11.81 -4.27 -16.45
C GLY A 83 -12.77 -4.17 -15.27
N SER A 84 -14.08 -4.22 -15.56
CA SER A 84 -15.24 -4.05 -14.68
C SER A 84 -15.13 -4.63 -13.26
N CYS A 85 -15.49 -3.82 -12.26
CA CYS A 85 -16.14 -4.31 -11.03
C CYS A 85 -17.64 -3.98 -11.23
N PHE A 86 -18.38 -4.91 -11.84
CA PHE A 86 -19.84 -4.90 -11.87
C PHE A 86 -20.29 -6.33 -11.60
N GLY A 87 -20.91 -6.54 -10.44
CA GLY A 87 -21.30 -7.87 -9.98
C GLY A 87 -22.01 -7.78 -8.64
N ILE A 88 -23.32 -7.52 -8.75
CA ILE A 88 -24.44 -7.44 -7.77
C ILE A 88 -24.41 -6.32 -6.72
#